data_AF-A0A8I0HEP4-F1
#
_entry.id   AF-A0A8I0HEP4-F1
#
_cell.length_a   1.000
_cell.length_b   1.000
_cell.length_c   1.000
_cell.angle_alpha   90.00
_cell.angle_beta   90.00
_cell.angle_gamma   90.00
#
_symmetry.space_group_name_H-M   'P 1'
#
loop_
_entity.id
_entity.type
_entity.pdbx_description
1 polymer ?
#
loop_
_entity_poly.entity_id
_entity_poly.type
_entity_poly.pdbx_seq_one_letter_code
_entity_poly.pdbx_strand_id
1 'polypeptide(L)'
;MRQLEACIRSELDLTAQRRIAVLEPVKLVVDNYPADKTEYFDVANNPNREASDTTTRKVAFTRELWIDAEDFAEVPPPKFKRLTVDGEVRL
;
A
#
# COMPACT_ATOMS: atom_id res chain seq x y z
N MET A 1 0.97 -4.20 -29.83
CA MET A 1 1.25 -3.47 -28.57
C MET A 1 1.18 -4.36 -27.33
N ARG A 2 0.19 -5.26 -27.17
CA ARG A 2 0.10 -6.16 -26.00
C ARG A 2 1.37 -6.98 -25.68
N GLN A 3 2.11 -7.48 -26.68
CA GLN A 3 3.33 -8.24 -26.41
C GLN A 3 4.45 -7.37 -25.80
N LEU A 4 4.60 -6.13 -26.28
CA LEU A 4 5.61 -5.20 -25.75
C LEU A 4 5.31 -4.81 -24.30
N GLU A 5 4.04 -4.53 -24.01
CA GLU A 5 3.56 -4.28 -22.64
C GLU A 5 3.77 -5.49 -21.72
N ALA A 6 3.50 -6.69 -22.22
CA ALA A 6 3.73 -7.92 -21.45
C ALA A 6 5.22 -8.14 -21.14
N CYS A 7 6.10 -7.90 -22.12
CA CYS A 7 7.55 -7.99 -21.92
C CYS A 7 8.03 -7.04 -20.83
N ILE A 8 7.68 -5.75 -20.91
CA ILE A 8 8.14 -4.77 -19.91
C ILE A 8 7.53 -5.02 -18.54
N ARG A 9 6.27 -5.45 -18.46
CA ARG A 9 5.63 -5.81 -17.18
C ARG A 9 6.33 -6.98 -16.50
N SER A 10 6.71 -8.01 -17.27
CA SER A 10 7.41 -9.18 -16.73
C SER A 10 8.79 -8.81 -16.20
N GLU A 11 9.53 -7.96 -16.93
CA GLU A 11 10.83 -7.46 -16.50
C GLU A 11 10.72 -6.62 -15.21
N LEU A 12 9.77 -5.68 -15.16
CA LEU A 12 9.57 -4.81 -14.00
C LEU A 12 9.04 -5.57 -12.79
N ASP A 13 8.26 -6.63 -12.99
CA ASP A 13 7.82 -7.48 -11.88
C ASP A 13 9.02 -8.10 -11.14
N LEU A 14 10.10 -8.44 -11.84
CA LEU A 14 11.31 -9.01 -11.22
C LEU A 14 12.31 -7.96 -10.71
N THR A 15 12.39 -6.80 -11.38
CA THR A 15 13.47 -5.83 -11.15
C THR A 15 13.06 -4.60 -10.34
N ALA A 16 11.79 -4.18 -10.42
CA ALA A 16 11.35 -2.92 -9.82
C ALA A 16 11.17 -3.02 -8.31
N GLN A 17 11.60 -1.99 -7.59
CA GLN A 17 11.31 -1.90 -6.15
C GLN A 17 9.89 -1.38 -5.93
N ARG A 18 9.11 -2.09 -5.12
CA ARG A 18 7.73 -1.74 -4.75
C ARG A 18 7.74 -0.52 -3.85
N ARG A 19 6.82 0.39 -4.10
CA ARG A 19 6.58 1.60 -3.33
C ARG A 19 5.08 1.75 -3.08
N ILE A 20 4.76 2.39 -1.96
CA ILE A 20 3.40 2.81 -1.65
C ILE A 20 3.31 4.25 -2.12
N ALA A 21 2.35 4.54 -2.99
CA ALA A 21 2.04 5.87 -3.48
C ALA A 21 0.53 6.04 -3.40
N VAL A 22 0.10 7.18 -2.88
CA VAL A 22 -1.31 7.57 -2.80
C VAL A 22 -1.52 8.64 -3.85
N LEU A 23 -2.41 8.40 -4.80
CA LEU A 23 -2.61 9.30 -5.95
C LEU A 23 -3.66 10.36 -5.68
N GLU A 24 -4.77 9.98 -5.05
CA GLU A 24 -5.86 10.86 -4.63
C GLU A 24 -5.96 10.85 -3.10
N PRO A 25 -5.16 11.68 -2.39
CA PRO A 25 -4.97 11.54 -0.96
C PRO A 25 -6.20 11.95 -0.14
N VAL A 26 -6.65 11.02 0.70
CA VAL A 26 -7.58 11.26 1.80
C VAL A 26 -6.85 11.06 3.13
N LYS A 27 -6.96 12.03 4.03
CA LYS A 27 -6.32 11.98 5.35
C LYS A 27 -7.07 10.99 6.25
N LEU A 28 -6.34 10.02 6.78
CA LEU A 28 -6.82 9.05 7.77
C LEU A 28 -6.17 9.36 9.13
N VAL A 29 -6.97 9.51 10.17
CA VAL A 29 -6.49 9.75 11.54
C VAL A 29 -6.84 8.55 12.41
N VAL A 30 -5.83 7.89 12.96
CA VAL A 30 -5.99 6.75 13.88
C VAL A 30 -6.15 7.30 15.30
N ASP A 31 -7.40 7.41 15.76
CA ASP A 31 -7.75 8.15 16.98
C ASP A 31 -7.16 7.56 18.27
N ASN A 32 -6.97 6.24 18.32
CA ASN A 32 -6.38 5.50 19.44
C ASN A 32 -4.85 5.40 19.38
N TYR A 33 -4.19 6.02 18.39
CA TYR A 33 -2.72 6.01 18.27
C TYR A 33 -2.09 7.30 18.82
N PRO A 34 -1.01 7.22 19.64
CA PRO A 34 -0.38 8.40 20.22
C PRO A 34 0.20 9.35 19.16
N ALA A 35 0.05 10.66 19.35
CA ALA A 35 0.48 11.68 18.38
C ALA A 35 2.01 11.71 18.17
N ASP A 36 2.76 11.40 19.23
CA ASP A 36 4.23 11.53 19.26
C ASP A 36 4.94 10.21 18.92
N LYS A 37 4.17 9.15 18.66
CA LYS A 37 4.69 7.82 18.34
C LYS A 37 4.89 7.68 16.83
N THR A 38 6.05 7.17 16.44
CA THR A 38 6.33 6.73 15.08
C THR A 38 6.94 5.34 15.15
N GLU A 39 6.28 4.37 14.53
CA GLU A 39 6.79 3.01 14.38
C GLU A 39 7.32 2.78 12.97
N TYR A 40 8.39 2.02 12.85
CA TYR A 40 8.95 1.67 11.55
C TYR A 40 8.80 0.17 11.32
N PHE A 41 8.22 -0.18 10.18
CA PHE A 41 8.07 -1.56 9.73
C PHE A 41 9.02 -1.84 8.58
N ASP A 42 9.68 -2.99 8.61
CA ASP A 42 10.50 -3.46 7.51
C ASP A 42 9.61 -4.13 6.46
N VAL A 43 9.49 -3.49 5.29
CA VAL A 43 8.70 -3.97 4.16
C VAL A 43 9.63 -4.38 3.03
N ALA A 44 9.45 -5.58 2.47
CA ALA A 44 10.24 -6.07 1.36
C ALA A 44 10.21 -5.10 0.16
N ASN A 45 11.36 -4.89 -0.47
CA ASN A 45 11.44 -4.06 -1.68
C ASN A 45 10.86 -4.77 -2.90
N ASN A 46 10.99 -6.09 -3.03
CA ASN A 46 10.34 -6.84 -4.09
C ASN A 46 10.03 -8.28 -3.62
N PRO A 47 8.75 -8.66 -3.48
CA PRO A 47 8.38 -10.03 -3.08
C PRO A 47 8.57 -11.08 -4.19
N ASN A 48 8.66 -10.66 -5.45
CA ASN A 48 8.75 -11.54 -6.63
C ASN A 48 10.17 -11.69 -7.19
N ARG A 49 11.16 -11.03 -6.58
CA ARG A 49 12.56 -11.20 -6.99
C ARG A 49 13.11 -12.54 -6.50
N GLU A 50 14.26 -12.96 -7.07
CA GLU A 50 14.97 -14.15 -6.64
C GLU A 50 15.01 -14.30 -5.12
N ALA A 51 14.87 -15.53 -4.62
CA ALA A 51 14.77 -15.85 -3.19
C ALA A 51 15.95 -15.34 -2.33
N SER A 52 17.03 -14.88 -2.97
CA SER A 52 18.22 -14.29 -2.36
C SER A 52 18.10 -12.79 -2.05
N ASP A 53 17.14 -12.05 -2.63
CA ASP A 53 16.94 -10.62 -2.32
C ASP A 53 16.09 -10.45 -1.06
N THR A 54 16.76 -10.30 0.08
CA THR A 54 16.13 -10.04 1.38
C THR A 54 16.07 -8.55 1.71
N THR A 55 16.19 -7.66 0.71
CA THR A 55 16.23 -6.22 0.99
C THR A 55 14.87 -5.70 1.44
N THR A 56 14.88 -5.00 2.57
CA THR A 56 13.71 -4.31 3.12
C THR A 56 13.91 -2.80 3.07
N ARG A 57 12.82 -2.07 3.27
CA ARG A 57 12.83 -0.64 3.57
C ARG A 57 11.99 -0.39 4.80
N LYS A 58 12.37 0.61 5.59
CA LYS A 58 11.57 1.09 6.71
C LYS A 58 10.42 1.94 6.19
N VAL A 59 9.21 1.61 6.61
CA VAL A 59 7.99 2.39 6.36
C VAL A 59 7.49 2.92 7.70
N ALA A 60 7.30 4.23 7.79
CA ALA A 60 6.81 4.88 8.99
C ALA A 60 5.29 4.69 9.12
N PHE A 61 4.85 4.36 10.32
CA PHE A 61 3.46 4.36 10.74
C PHE A 61 3.30 5.39 11.86
N THR A 62 2.34 6.29 11.69
CA THR A 62 2.05 7.37 12.65
C THR A 62 0.53 7.48 12.84
N ARG A 63 0.11 8.38 13.73
CA ARG A 63 -1.31 8.70 13.93
C ARG A 63 -1.98 9.22 12.66
N GLU A 64 -1.26 9.95 11.83
CA GLU A 64 -1.78 10.55 10.60
C GLU A 64 -1.26 9.80 9.38
N LEU A 65 -2.17 9.33 8.54
CA LEU A 65 -1.89 8.54 7.35
C LEU A 65 -2.65 9.12 6.15
N TRP A 66 -2.29 8.62 4.97
CA TRP A 66 -2.98 8.92 3.72
C TRP A 66 -3.38 7.61 3.06
N ILE A 67 -4.60 7.56 2.57
CA ILE A 67 -5.13 6.47 1.73
C ILE A 67 -5.64 7.06 0.43
N ASP A 68 -5.78 6.23 -0.60
CA ASP A 68 -6.42 6.67 -1.83
C ASP A 68 -7.92 6.87 -1.61
N ALA A 69 -8.50 7.89 -2.25
CA ALA A 69 -9.92 8.21 -2.12
C ALA A 69 -10.81 7.01 -2.50
N GLU A 70 -10.36 6.22 -3.47
CA GLU A 70 -11.06 5.01 -3.93
C GLU A 70 -11.02 3.84 -2.93
N ASP A 71 -10.16 3.90 -1.90
CA ASP A 71 -10.08 2.90 -0.83
C ASP A 71 -11.11 3.12 0.28
N PHE A 72 -11.97 4.13 0.19
CA PHE A 72 -13.05 4.37 1.13
C PHE A 72 -14.40 4.53 0.42
N ALA A 73 -15.45 3.92 0.96
CA ALA A 73 -16.82 4.13 0.49
C ALA A 73 -17.82 4.10 1.65
N GLU A 74 -18.64 5.14 1.77
CA GLU A 74 -19.77 5.17 2.72
C GLU A 74 -20.86 4.16 2.33
N VAL A 75 -21.18 4.09 1.03
CA VAL A 75 -22.11 3.11 0.47
C VAL A 75 -21.31 2.17 -0.44
N PRO A 76 -20.82 1.02 0.08
CA PRO A 76 -19.95 0.15 -0.68
C PRO A 76 -20.69 -0.50 -1.85
N PRO A 77 -20.11 -0.50 -3.06
CA PRO A 77 -20.64 -1.28 -4.18
C PRO A 77 -20.48 -2.80 -3.90
N PRO A 78 -21.21 -3.67 -4.63
CA PRO A 78 -21.02 -5.11 -4.50
C PRO A 78 -19.55 -5.52 -4.71
N LYS A 79 -19.05 -6.39 -3.84
CA LYS A 79 -17.66 -6.91 -3.83
C LYS A 79 -16.57 -5.88 -3.47
N PHE A 80 -16.93 -4.77 -2.82
CA PHE A 80 -15.96 -3.84 -2.24
C PHE A 80 -15.20 -4.52 -1.08
N LYS A 81 -13.86 -4.42 -1.08
CA LYS A 81 -12.97 -5.06 -0.09
C LYS A 81 -12.06 -4.06 0.63
N ARG A 82 -12.42 -2.78 0.56
CA ARG A 82 -11.65 -1.65 1.11
C ARG A 82 -12.41 -1.08 2.32
N LEU A 83 -12.00 0.07 2.82
CA LEU A 83 -12.56 0.65 4.05
C LEU A 83 -14.01 1.10 3.86
N THR A 84 -14.88 0.71 4.78
CA THR A 84 -16.29 1.14 4.84
C THR A 84 -16.62 1.67 6.22
N VAL A 85 -17.75 2.36 6.36
CA VAL A 85 -18.31 2.68 7.68
C VAL A 85 -18.50 1.37 8.46
N ASP A 86 -18.07 1.35 9.72
CA ASP A 86 -18.06 0.19 10.63
C ASP A 86 -17.28 -1.05 10.12
N GLY A 87 -16.50 -0.89 9.05
CA GLY A 87 -15.68 -1.94 8.46
C GLY A 87 -14.20 -1.84 8.86
N GLU A 88 -13.48 -2.94 8.68
CA GLU A 88 -12.05 -3.02 8.93
C GLU A 88 -11.29 -3.33 7.63
N VAL A 89 -10.09 -2.76 7.50
CA VAL A 89 -9.18 -3.04 6.39
C VAL A 89 -7.78 -3.23 6.93
N ARG A 90 -6.97 -3.99 6.20
CA ARG A 90 -5.54 -4.14 6.48
C ARG A 90 -4.75 -3.11 5.69
N LEU A 91 -3.93 -2.34 6.39
CA LEU A 91 -2.89 -1.47 5.82
C LEU A 91 -1.62 -2.25 5.45
#